data_AF-A0A953LIE6-F1
#
_entry.id   AF-A0A953LIE6-F1
#
_cell.length_a   1.000
_cell.length_b   1.000
_cell.length_c   1.000
_cell.angle_alpha   90.00
_cell.angle_beta   90.00
_cell.angle_gamma   90.00
#
_symmetry.space_group_name_H-M   'P 1'
#
loop_
_entity.id
_entity.type
_entity.pdbx_description
1 polymer ?
#
loop_
_entity_poly.entity_id
_entity_poly.type
_entity_poly.pdbx_seq_one_letter_code
_entity_poly.pdbx_strand_id
1 'polypeptide(L)'
;IQALAELGGPEEIGRRERQLARQLWEGLSEIPGVRLYGPADFSQRVAVVSFTVEGRTVSEVGGRLDEEFGILARVGLHCAPVAHRTLGTFPQGTVRLSPGPFNTPEQIARAVAAVRRLAEGA
;
A
#
# COMPACT_ATOMS: atom_id res chain seq x y z
N ILE A 1 -8.06 22.06 9.81
CA ILE A 1 -8.64 22.63 8.56
C ILE A 1 -7.63 23.57 7.89
N GLN A 2 -6.95 24.47 8.62
CA GLN A 2 -5.95 25.40 8.07
C GLN A 2 -4.78 24.70 7.34
N ALA A 3 -4.20 23.64 7.91
CA ALA A 3 -3.14 22.85 7.27
C ALA A 3 -3.54 22.17 5.95
N LEU A 4 -4.84 21.90 5.71
CA LEU A 4 -5.31 21.34 4.44
C LEU A 4 -5.48 22.43 3.37
N ALA A 5 -5.80 23.66 3.79
CA ALA A 5 -5.90 24.80 2.88
C ALA A 5 -4.52 25.17 2.31
N GLU A 6 -3.47 25.09 3.13
CA GLU A 6 -2.07 25.28 2.70
C GLU A 6 -1.61 24.21 1.69
N LEU A 7 -2.26 23.04 1.68
CA LEU A 7 -2.01 21.95 0.74
C LEU A 7 -2.88 22.01 -0.53
N GLY A 8 -3.60 23.10 -0.77
CA GLY A 8 -4.42 23.30 -1.96
C GLY A 8 -5.86 22.77 -1.87
N GLY A 9 -6.30 22.37 -0.67
CA GLY A 9 -7.67 21.90 -0.42
C GLY A 9 -7.93 20.44 -0.81
N PRO A 10 -9.15 19.92 -0.55
CA PRO A 10 -9.44 18.48 -0.65
C PRO A 10 -9.24 17.88 -2.04
N GLU A 11 -9.53 18.63 -3.11
CA GLU A 11 -9.39 18.15 -4.49
C GLU A 11 -7.93 17.94 -4.87
N GLU A 12 -7.08 18.93 -4.55
CA GLU A 12 -5.64 18.87 -4.82
C GLU A 12 -4.95 17.80 -3.97
N ILE A 13 -5.33 17.69 -2.70
CA ILE A 13 -4.87 16.63 -1.81
C ILE A 13 -5.22 15.26 -2.40
N GLY A 14 -6.49 15.04 -2.77
CA GLY A 14 -6.92 13.78 -3.35
C GLY A 14 -6.21 13.45 -4.66
N ARG A 15 -5.89 14.46 -5.48
CA ARG A 15 -5.10 14.30 -6.72
C ARG A 15 -3.68 13.82 -6.40
N ARG A 16 -3.00 14.47 -5.45
CA ARG A 16 -1.64 14.11 -5.04
C ARG A 16 -1.59 12.72 -4.40
N GLU A 17 -2.53 12.41 -3.51
CA GLU A 17 -2.62 11.09 -2.87
C GLU A 17 -2.81 9.97 -3.91
N ARG A 18 -3.70 10.16 -4.90
CA ARG A 18 -3.88 9.20 -6.01
C ARG A 18 -2.61 9.06 -6.85
N GLN A 19 -1.85 10.14 -7.07
CA GLN A 19 -0.58 10.07 -7.78
C GLN A 19 0.47 9.26 -7.01
N LEU A 20 0.60 9.48 -5.69
CA LEU A 20 1.50 8.70 -4.83
C LEU A 20 1.11 7.22 -4.79
N ALA A 21 -0.19 6.93 -4.70
CA ALA A 21 -0.69 5.56 -4.73
C ALA A 21 -0.44 4.88 -6.09
N ARG A 22 -0.47 5.63 -7.20
CA ARG A 22 -0.10 5.14 -8.53
C ARG A 22 1.38 4.75 -8.58
N GLN A 23 2.27 5.62 -8.13
CA GLN A 23 3.71 5.33 -8.05
C GLN A 23 3.99 4.10 -7.19
N LEU A 24 3.29 3.96 -6.06
CA LEU A 24 3.38 2.80 -5.20
C LEU A 24 2.93 1.52 -5.93
N TRP A 25 1.79 1.57 -6.61
CA TRP A 25 1.27 0.43 -7.36
C TRP A 25 2.20 0.00 -8.49
N GLU A 26 2.66 0.93 -9.31
CA GLU A 26 3.59 0.67 -10.42
C GLU A 26 4.87 0.04 -9.88
N GLY A 27 5.51 0.65 -8.88
CA GLY A 27 6.74 0.12 -8.30
C GLY A 27 6.58 -1.25 -7.63
N LEU A 28 5.45 -1.53 -6.98
CA LEU A 28 5.17 -2.84 -6.40
C LEU A 28 4.84 -3.90 -7.47
N SER A 29 4.21 -3.51 -8.58
CA SER A 29 3.83 -4.43 -9.65
C SER A 29 5.03 -5.02 -10.41
N GLU A 30 6.17 -4.35 -10.34
CA GLU A 30 7.44 -4.78 -10.95
C GLU A 30 8.25 -5.75 -10.06
N ILE A 31 7.77 -6.07 -8.86
CA ILE A 31 8.48 -6.94 -7.91
C ILE A 31 7.98 -8.38 -8.09
N PRO A 32 8.83 -9.33 -8.52
CA PRO A 32 8.46 -10.75 -8.56
C PRO A 32 7.97 -11.25 -7.20
N GLY A 33 6.90 -12.05 -7.18
CA GLY A 33 6.28 -12.55 -5.95
C GLY A 33 5.36 -11.55 -5.23
N VAL A 34 5.29 -10.28 -5.65
CA VAL A 34 4.30 -9.34 -5.12
C VAL A 34 3.00 -9.45 -5.92
N ARG A 35 1.89 -9.71 -5.22
CA ARG A 35 0.54 -9.72 -5.80
C ARG A 35 -0.25 -8.53 -5.30
N LEU A 36 -0.78 -7.74 -6.23
CA LEU A 36 -1.61 -6.57 -5.95
C LEU A 36 -3.11 -6.89 -6.07
N TYR A 37 -3.94 -6.18 -5.29
CA TYR A 37 -5.39 -6.37 -5.26
C TYR A 37 -6.16 -5.08 -5.59
N GLY A 38 -7.24 -5.24 -6.35
CA GLY A 38 -8.11 -4.14 -6.82
C GLY A 38 -7.78 -3.68 -8.25
N PRO A 39 -8.53 -2.68 -8.77
CA PRO A 39 -8.36 -2.21 -10.14
C PRO A 39 -7.03 -1.48 -10.33
N ALA A 40 -6.36 -1.71 -11.46
CA ALA A 40 -5.19 -0.94 -11.87
C ALA A 40 -5.54 0.49 -12.33
N ASP A 41 -6.80 0.71 -12.71
CA ASP A 41 -7.31 2.04 -13.07
C ASP A 41 -7.48 2.92 -11.82
N PHE A 42 -6.62 3.93 -11.71
CA PHE A 42 -6.61 4.90 -10.61
C PHE A 42 -7.78 5.89 -10.63
N SER A 43 -8.60 5.90 -11.68
CA SER A 43 -9.88 6.64 -11.69
C SER A 43 -10.96 5.92 -10.89
N GLN A 44 -10.82 4.60 -10.67
CA GLN A 44 -11.80 3.76 -9.98
C GLN A 44 -11.41 3.42 -8.54
N ARG A 45 -10.44 4.15 -7.96
CA ARG A 45 -9.98 3.89 -6.60
C ARG A 45 -9.47 5.12 -5.86
N VAL A 46 -9.45 4.99 -4.55
CA VAL A 46 -8.80 5.92 -3.61
C VAL A 46 -7.31 5.59 -3.46
N ALA A 47 -6.56 6.42 -2.73
CA ALA A 47 -5.14 6.26 -2.47
C ALA A 47 -4.84 5.12 -1.48
N VAL A 48 -5.17 3.89 -1.86
CA VAL A 48 -4.98 2.68 -1.06
C VAL A 48 -4.47 1.57 -1.96
N VAL A 49 -3.37 0.94 -1.54
CA VAL A 49 -2.77 -0.21 -2.23
C VAL A 49 -2.71 -1.39 -1.27
N SER A 50 -3.37 -2.49 -1.67
CA SER A 50 -3.35 -3.77 -0.95
C SER A 50 -2.52 -4.79 -1.73
N PHE A 51 -1.65 -5.52 -1.02
CA PHE A 51 -0.77 -6.52 -1.63
C PHE A 51 -0.45 -7.68 -0.68
N THR A 52 0.10 -8.74 -1.25
CA THR A 52 0.72 -9.88 -0.56
C THR A 52 2.08 -10.16 -1.18
N VAL A 53 2.97 -10.80 -0.43
CA VAL A 53 4.28 -11.26 -0.90
C VAL A 53 4.26 -12.79 -0.85
N GLU A 54 4.61 -13.44 -1.94
CA GLU A 54 4.72 -14.90 -2.03
C GLU A 54 5.68 -15.45 -0.98
N GLY A 55 5.39 -16.65 -0.46
CA GLY A 55 6.21 -17.28 0.59
C GLY A 55 6.08 -16.65 1.98
N ARG A 56 5.35 -15.54 2.15
CA ARG A 56 5.30 -14.78 3.42
C ARG A 56 3.89 -14.51 3.93
N THR A 57 3.76 -14.51 5.25
CA THR A 57 2.51 -14.10 5.89
C THR A 57 2.39 -12.58 5.90
N VAL A 58 1.15 -12.05 5.85
CA VAL A 58 0.94 -10.60 5.92
C VAL A 58 1.47 -10.00 7.24
N SER A 59 1.39 -10.74 8.35
CA SER A 59 1.92 -10.31 9.65
C SER A 59 3.43 -10.18 9.64
N GLU A 60 4.14 -11.13 9.02
CA GLU A 60 5.59 -11.06 8.86
C GLU A 60 5.99 -9.85 8.02
N VAL A 61 5.35 -9.64 6.86
CA VAL A 61 5.65 -8.50 5.99
C VAL A 61 5.40 -7.18 6.73
N GLY A 62 4.27 -7.05 7.43
CA GLY A 62 3.96 -5.85 8.21
C GLY A 62 4.93 -5.59 9.36
N GLY A 63 5.28 -6.63 10.12
CA GLY A 63 6.24 -6.52 11.22
C GLY A 63 7.62 -6.10 10.74
N ARG A 64 8.13 -6.72 9.67
CA ARG A 64 9.44 -6.38 9.11
C ARG A 64 9.47 -4.98 8.49
N LEU A 65 8.38 -4.54 7.84
CA LEU A 65 8.27 -3.17 7.34
C LEU A 65 8.41 -2.13 8.47
N ASP A 66 7.82 -2.40 9.64
CA ASP A 66 7.95 -1.54 10.82
C ASP A 66 9.37 -1.62 11.42
N GLU A 67 9.80 -2.83 11.81
CA GLU A 67 11.03 -3.05 12.56
C GLU A 67 12.32 -2.73 11.77
N GLU A 68 12.39 -3.08 10.49
CA GLU A 68 13.61 -2.92 9.67
C GLU A 68 13.64 -1.60 8.90
N PHE A 69 12.48 -1.01 8.61
CA PHE A 69 12.38 0.14 7.68
C PHE A 69 11.61 1.33 8.23
N GLY A 70 10.97 1.21 9.41
CA GLY A 70 10.14 2.27 9.99
C GLY A 70 8.90 2.59 9.15
N ILE A 71 8.38 1.62 8.39
CA ILE A 71 7.21 1.78 7.51
C ILE A 71 6.00 1.13 8.18
N LEU A 72 5.08 1.97 8.63
CA LEU A 72 3.84 1.51 9.23
C LEU A 72 2.83 1.08 8.16
N ALA A 73 2.53 -0.21 8.13
CA ALA A 73 1.45 -0.79 7.32
C ALA A 73 0.31 -1.31 8.20
N ARG A 74 -0.87 -1.46 7.61
CA ARG A 74 -1.94 -2.26 8.23
C ARG A 74 -1.98 -3.63 7.58
N VAL A 75 -2.15 -4.66 8.39
CA VAL A 75 -2.24 -6.06 7.94
C VAL A 75 -3.55 -6.68 8.39
N GLY A 76 -4.00 -7.71 7.68
CA GLY A 76 -5.20 -8.45 8.02
C GLY A 76 -6.36 -8.16 7.06
N LEU A 77 -7.58 -8.32 7.59
CA LEU A 77 -8.82 -8.29 6.80
C LEU A 77 -9.43 -6.89 6.63
N HIS A 78 -8.83 -5.84 7.22
CA HIS A 78 -9.28 -4.45 7.09
C HIS A 78 -10.78 -4.25 7.40
N CYS A 79 -11.33 -5.02 8.34
CA CYS A 79 -12.76 -5.07 8.68
C CYS A 79 -13.69 -5.48 7.50
N ALA A 80 -13.15 -6.11 6.45
CA ALA A 80 -13.86 -6.50 5.23
C ALA A 80 -13.74 -8.01 4.91
N PRO A 81 -14.07 -8.93 5.85
CA PRO A 81 -13.83 -10.37 5.68
C PRO A 81 -14.53 -10.97 4.45
N VAL A 82 -15.73 -10.49 4.09
CA VAL A 82 -16.46 -10.98 2.90
C VAL A 82 -15.72 -10.62 1.61
N ALA A 83 -15.21 -9.39 1.50
CA ALA A 83 -14.41 -8.98 0.34
C ALA A 83 -13.13 -9.82 0.22
N HIS A 84 -12.48 -10.12 1.34
CA HIS A 84 -11.29 -10.99 1.34
C HIS A 84 -11.59 -12.44 0.93
N ARG A 85 -12.80 -12.96 1.17
CA ARG A 85 -13.23 -14.26 0.62
C ARG A 85 -13.35 -14.18 -0.89
N THR A 86 -13.96 -13.14 -1.44
CA THR A 86 -14.06 -12.91 -2.89
C THR A 86 -12.68 -12.76 -3.54
N LEU A 87 -11.76 -12.06 -2.89
CA LEU A 87 -10.39 -11.84 -3.37
C LEU A 87 -9.46 -13.06 -3.17
N GLY A 88 -9.92 -14.13 -2.51
CA GLY A 88 -9.11 -15.31 -2.22
C GLY A 88 -7.98 -15.07 -1.20
N THR A 89 -8.11 -14.05 -0.36
CA THR A 89 -7.10 -13.66 0.66
C THR A 89 -7.52 -14.01 2.08
N PHE A 90 -8.76 -14.45 2.31
CA PHE A 90 -9.20 -14.97 3.61
C PHE A 90 -8.46 -16.29 3.95
N PRO A 91 -8.06 -16.54 5.21
CA PRO A 91 -8.30 -15.73 6.42
C PRO A 91 -7.23 -14.67 6.71
N GLN A 92 -6.11 -14.66 5.99
CA GLN A 92 -4.96 -13.85 6.34
C GLN A 92 -5.15 -12.37 5.99
N GLY A 93 -5.78 -12.08 4.85
CA GLY A 93 -6.01 -10.74 4.34
C GLY A 93 -4.86 -10.21 3.49
N THR A 94 -4.54 -8.93 3.62
CA THR A 94 -3.49 -8.27 2.83
C THR A 94 -2.67 -7.31 3.69
N VAL A 95 -1.48 -6.95 3.21
CA VAL A 95 -0.78 -5.75 3.65
C VAL A 95 -1.37 -4.55 2.92
N ARG A 96 -1.61 -3.45 3.63
CA ARG A 96 -2.22 -2.23 3.07
C ARG A 96 -1.38 -1.01 3.42
N LEU A 97 -1.01 -0.28 2.38
CA LEU A 97 -0.40 1.05 2.45
C LEU A 97 -1.37 2.08 1.88
N SER A 98 -1.49 3.22 2.56
CA SER A 98 -2.45 4.27 2.24
C SER A 98 -1.75 5.63 2.29
N PRO A 99 -1.20 6.11 1.17
CA PRO A 99 -0.58 7.43 1.11
C PRO A 99 -1.58 8.53 1.52
N GLY A 100 -1.18 9.36 2.47
CA GLY A 100 -1.92 10.52 2.93
C GLY A 100 -1.31 11.85 2.47
N PRO A 101 -1.85 12.99 2.94
CA PRO A 101 -1.53 14.31 2.41
C PRO A 101 -0.08 14.74 2.65
N PHE A 102 0.55 14.18 3.68
CA PHE A 102 1.92 14.50 4.09
C PHE A 102 2.96 13.53 3.52
N ASN A 103 2.55 12.50 2.78
CA ASN A 103 3.49 11.59 2.18
C ASN A 103 4.20 12.22 0.98
N THR A 104 5.42 11.74 0.73
CA THR A 104 6.28 12.23 -0.37
C THR A 104 6.61 11.10 -1.35
N PRO A 105 6.94 11.42 -2.62
CA PRO A 105 7.41 10.44 -3.59
C PRO A 105 8.62 9.63 -3.09
N GLU A 106 9.52 10.25 -2.33
CA GLU A 106 10.68 9.58 -1.75
C GLU A 106 10.26 8.54 -0.70
N GLN A 107 9.24 8.84 0.11
CA GLN A 107 8.67 7.87 1.04
C GLN A 107 8.03 6.69 0.31
N ILE A 108 7.37 6.94 -0.82
CA ILE A 108 6.82 5.87 -1.68
C ILE A 108 7.94 5.01 -2.26
N ALA A 109 8.99 5.62 -2.79
CA ALA A 109 10.15 4.90 -3.32
C ALA A 109 10.84 4.04 -2.24
N ARG A 110 10.99 4.57 -1.01
CA ARG A 110 11.49 3.78 0.13
C ARG A 110 10.60 2.60 0.47
N ALA A 111 9.27 2.77 0.41
CA ALA A 111 8.33 1.68 0.66
C ALA A 111 8.43 0.58 -0.40
N VAL A 112 8.52 0.94 -1.69
CA VAL A 112 8.72 -0.01 -2.79
C VAL A 112 10.04 -0.77 -2.61
N ALA A 113 11.13 -0.07 -2.29
CA ALA A 113 12.44 -0.68 -2.06
C ALA A 113 12.45 -1.64 -0.86
N ALA A 114 11.75 -1.29 0.22
CA ALA A 114 11.58 -2.16 1.38
C ALA A 114 10.83 -3.45 1.02
N VAL A 115 9.68 -3.33 0.33
CA VAL A 115 8.92 -4.51 -0.10
C VAL A 115 9.74 -5.39 -1.06
N ARG A 116 10.54 -4.78 -1.96
CA ARG A 116 11.44 -5.53 -2.85
C ARG A 116 12.45 -6.37 -2.07
N ARG A 117 13.10 -5.79 -1.06
CA ARG A 117 14.01 -6.54 -0.16
C ARG A 117 13.31 -7.68 0.56
N LEU A 118 12.05 -7.49 0.96
CA LEU A 118 11.27 -8.56 1.58
C LEU A 118 10.91 -9.66 0.57
N ALA A 119 10.64 -9.33 -0.69
CA ALA A 119 10.33 -10.32 -1.72
C ALA A 119 11.58 -11.13 -2.17
N GLU A 120 12.76 -10.50 -2.23
CA GLU A 120 14.01 -11.16 -2.65
C GLU A 120 14.54 -12.20 -1.63
N GLY A 121 14.13 -12.11 -0.37
CA GLY A 121 14.50 -13.05 0.68
C GLY A 121 13.41 -14.06 1.03
N ALA A 122 12.45 -14.30 0.12
CA ALA A 122 11.34 -15.26 0.29
C ALA A 122 11.65 -16.59 -0.41
#